data_AF-A0A2V9HKD2-F1
#
_entry.id   AF-A0A2V9HKD2-F1
#
_cell.length_a   1.000
_cell.length_b   1.000
_cell.length_c   1.000
_cell.angle_alpha   90.00
_cell.angle_beta   90.00
_cell.angle_gamma   90.00
#
_symmetry.space_group_name_H-M   'P 1'
#
loop_
_entity.id
_entity.type
_entity.pdbx_description
1 polymer ?
#
loop_
_entity_poly.entity_id
_entity_poly.type
_entity_poly.pdbx_seq_one_letter_code
_entity_poly.pdbx_strand_id
1 'polypeptide(L)'
;RPNDEWTNIEESKTKFRQFYEQMTRNGGGLVSLYFHPCEFIHSQFWDMNFARGANPPRDQWRTYPLRPPDSRERAFSYFEQLVRYMKSFPQVQFITGPQATRLYADGARGHRFSASELAEIARQVEWEVSFQVRGTYTLSPAEVMTLVTEWMLSQPGADAKVTLPFTVYGPSLPSPPLSEPIEVPWSQFERSVHDLHSFIQRHHQIPNAVWLGSKPVAPEVFLVAMAKIASKSANGGVAPENVTVAPARLATEKYVALDSPEIWSWPIFPTGFHSEHLMELARLQAWTLKPAKPSE
;
A
#
# COMPACT_ATOMS: atom_id res chain seq x y z
N ARG A 1 -4.27 23.27 -9.17
CA ARG A 1 -5.30 22.92 -10.17
C ARG A 1 -5.84 24.22 -10.75
N PRO A 2 -6.16 24.25 -12.05
CA PRO A 2 -6.84 25.38 -12.66
C PRO A 2 -8.19 25.63 -11.95
N ASN A 3 -8.64 26.88 -11.93
CA ASN A 3 -10.05 27.21 -11.71
C ASN A 3 -10.84 26.95 -13.00
N ASP A 4 -12.17 27.02 -12.94
CA ASP A 4 -13.04 26.69 -14.08
C ASP A 4 -12.76 27.52 -15.34
N GLU A 5 -12.23 28.73 -15.16
CA GLU A 5 -11.90 29.69 -16.22
C GLU A 5 -10.44 29.64 -16.70
N TRP A 6 -9.60 28.81 -16.08
CA TRP A 6 -8.18 28.65 -16.42
C TRP A 6 -7.36 29.95 -16.31
N THR A 7 -7.65 30.78 -15.29
CA THR A 7 -7.02 32.10 -15.11
C THR A 7 -6.07 32.18 -13.92
N ASN A 8 -6.11 31.21 -13.00
CA ASN A 8 -5.33 31.24 -11.74
C ASN A 8 -3.90 30.66 -11.88
N ILE A 9 -3.17 30.99 -12.95
CA ILE A 9 -1.87 30.37 -13.22
C ILE A 9 -0.84 30.65 -12.11
N GLU A 10 -0.83 31.85 -11.55
CA GLU A 10 0.10 32.25 -10.49
C GLU A 10 -0.12 31.48 -9.17
N GLU A 11 -1.36 31.09 -8.87
CA GLU A 11 -1.66 30.22 -7.73
C GLU A 11 -1.08 28.82 -7.93
N SER A 12 -1.22 28.25 -9.13
CA SER A 12 -0.64 26.93 -9.43
C SER A 12 0.89 26.97 -9.42
N LYS A 13 1.50 28.05 -9.92
CA LYS A 13 2.96 28.27 -9.82
C LYS A 13 3.43 28.38 -8.36
N THR A 14 2.68 29.10 -7.53
CA THR A 14 2.97 29.22 -6.09
C THR A 14 2.88 27.86 -5.40
N LYS A 15 1.80 27.10 -5.64
CA LYS A 15 1.63 25.75 -5.08
C LYS A 15 2.74 24.80 -5.52
N PHE A 16 3.11 24.82 -6.80
CA PHE A 16 4.21 24.01 -7.29
C PHE A 16 5.54 24.35 -6.60
N ARG A 17 5.85 25.64 -6.43
CA ARG A 17 7.05 26.09 -5.72
C ARG A 17 7.07 25.57 -4.28
N GLN A 18 5.94 25.63 -3.57
CA GLN A 18 5.83 25.09 -2.21
C GLN A 18 6.12 23.59 -2.16
N PHE A 19 5.55 22.81 -3.09
CA PHE A 19 5.85 21.37 -3.18
C PHE A 19 7.32 21.11 -3.51
N TYR A 20 7.89 21.85 -4.46
CA TYR A 20 9.30 21.76 -4.82
C TYR A 20 10.20 22.00 -3.60
N GLU A 21 10.00 23.10 -2.88
CA GLU A 21 10.78 23.45 -1.69
C GLU A 21 10.62 22.44 -0.55
N GLN A 22 9.42 21.88 -0.37
CA GLN A 22 9.18 20.83 0.63
C GLN A 22 9.90 19.52 0.25
N MET A 23 9.78 19.09 -1.00
CA MET A 23 10.39 17.84 -1.48
C MET A 23 11.91 17.93 -1.50
N THR A 24 12.49 19.03 -1.99
CA THR A 24 13.95 19.22 -1.98
C THR A 24 14.53 19.15 -0.57
N ARG A 25 13.84 19.70 0.44
CA ARG A 25 14.25 19.59 1.85
C ARG A 25 14.18 18.17 2.41
N ASN A 26 13.32 17.32 1.84
CA ASN A 26 13.07 15.96 2.30
C ASN A 26 13.76 14.88 1.44
N GLY A 27 14.77 15.26 0.64
CA GLY A 27 15.54 14.32 -0.18
C GLY A 27 14.89 13.97 -1.53
N GLY A 28 13.89 14.72 -1.97
CA GLY A 28 13.19 14.54 -3.25
C GLY A 28 11.79 13.93 -3.10
N GLY A 29 11.17 13.60 -4.23
CA GLY A 29 9.84 13.00 -4.26
C GLY A 29 9.19 12.97 -5.65
N LEU A 30 7.95 12.50 -5.70
CA LEU A 30 7.13 12.48 -6.90
C LEU A 30 5.96 13.45 -6.75
N VAL A 31 5.82 14.39 -7.70
CA VAL A 31 4.61 15.21 -7.81
C VAL A 31 3.73 14.63 -8.91
N SER A 32 2.54 14.15 -8.55
CA SER A 32 1.54 13.70 -9.53
C SER A 32 0.60 14.86 -9.85
N LEU A 33 0.59 15.29 -11.13
CA LEU A 33 -0.40 16.22 -11.67
C LEU A 33 -1.19 15.49 -12.75
N TYR A 34 -2.51 15.50 -12.62
CA TYR A 34 -3.41 14.87 -13.58
C TYR A 34 -4.39 15.90 -14.15
N PHE A 35 -4.64 15.77 -15.44
CA PHE A 35 -5.62 16.52 -16.21
C PHE A 35 -6.41 15.53 -17.08
N HIS A 36 -7.69 15.80 -17.31
CA HIS A 36 -8.49 15.03 -18.25
C HIS A 36 -8.61 15.80 -19.56
N PRO A 37 -8.38 15.15 -20.72
CA PRO A 37 -8.50 15.82 -22.02
C PRO A 37 -9.85 16.51 -22.24
N CYS A 38 -10.94 15.97 -21.66
CA CYS A 38 -12.25 16.59 -21.77
C CYS A 38 -12.36 17.96 -21.10
N GLU A 39 -11.59 18.24 -20.04
CA GLU A 39 -11.59 19.53 -19.32
C GLU A 39 -11.14 20.69 -20.22
N PHE A 40 -10.26 20.41 -21.19
CA PHE A 40 -9.77 21.38 -22.16
C PHE A 40 -10.76 21.65 -23.29
N ILE A 41 -11.60 20.66 -23.63
CA ILE A 41 -12.34 20.65 -24.89
C ILE A 41 -13.84 20.86 -24.67
N HIS A 42 -14.42 20.25 -23.65
CA HIS A 42 -15.86 20.21 -23.40
C HIS A 42 -16.25 21.06 -22.19
N SER A 43 -17.49 21.58 -22.21
CA SER A 43 -18.01 22.40 -21.11
C SER A 43 -18.35 21.58 -19.85
N GLN A 44 -18.46 20.25 -19.99
CA GLN A 44 -18.75 19.31 -18.90
C GLN A 44 -18.00 18.00 -19.13
N PHE A 45 -17.80 17.23 -18.06
CA PHE A 45 -17.29 15.87 -18.17
C PHE A 45 -18.32 14.94 -18.80
N TRP A 46 -17.83 13.96 -19.57
CA TRP A 46 -18.67 12.94 -20.22
C TRP A 46 -19.38 12.03 -19.21
N ASP A 47 -18.76 11.83 -18.03
CA ASP A 47 -19.24 10.98 -16.95
C ASP A 47 -20.47 11.56 -16.24
N MET A 48 -20.82 12.83 -16.51
CA MET A 48 -22.06 13.45 -16.03
C MET A 48 -23.33 12.78 -16.58
N ASN A 49 -23.20 11.92 -17.60
CA ASN A 49 -24.26 10.98 -18.00
C ASN A 49 -24.65 10.01 -16.87
N PHE A 50 -23.75 9.75 -15.92
CA PHE A 50 -23.94 8.83 -14.79
C PHE A 50 -24.14 9.58 -13.46
N ALA A 51 -24.35 10.90 -13.51
CA ALA A 51 -24.47 11.73 -12.32
C ALA A 51 -25.55 11.20 -11.35
N ARG A 52 -25.26 11.25 -10.05
CA ARG A 52 -26.16 10.77 -8.98
C ARG A 52 -26.56 9.30 -9.12
N GLY A 53 -25.66 8.46 -9.64
CA GLY A 53 -25.89 7.02 -9.80
C GLY A 53 -26.74 6.63 -11.00
N ALA A 54 -26.95 7.54 -11.96
CA ALA A 54 -27.67 7.20 -13.19
C ALA A 54 -26.87 6.16 -14.01
N ASN A 55 -27.58 5.23 -14.66
CA ASN A 55 -26.98 4.27 -15.58
C ASN A 55 -27.81 4.17 -16.88
N PRO A 56 -27.84 5.24 -17.69
CA PRO A 56 -28.62 5.25 -18.92
C PRO A 56 -28.03 4.30 -19.98
N PRO A 57 -28.86 3.66 -20.81
CA PRO A 57 -28.37 2.93 -21.96
C PRO A 57 -27.67 3.86 -22.95
N ARG A 58 -26.79 3.29 -23.79
CA ARG A 58 -25.85 4.05 -24.63
C ARG A 58 -26.53 5.01 -25.61
N ASP A 59 -27.70 4.66 -26.12
CA ASP A 59 -28.52 5.49 -27.01
C ASP A 59 -29.07 6.76 -26.33
N GLN A 60 -29.04 6.81 -24.99
CA GLN A 60 -29.45 7.98 -24.20
C GLN A 60 -28.26 8.82 -23.71
N TRP A 61 -27.03 8.42 -24.03
CA TRP A 61 -25.84 9.18 -23.65
C TRP A 61 -25.80 10.51 -24.39
N ARG A 62 -25.50 11.57 -23.64
CA ARG A 62 -25.39 12.94 -24.12
C ARG A 62 -23.93 13.26 -24.43
N THR A 63 -23.71 13.85 -25.59
CA THR A 63 -22.45 14.55 -25.89
C THR A 63 -22.56 15.98 -25.39
N TYR A 64 -21.63 16.39 -24.54
CA TYR A 64 -21.61 17.76 -24.04
C TYR A 64 -21.00 18.72 -25.07
N PRO A 65 -21.43 20.00 -25.11
CA PRO A 65 -20.89 20.99 -26.04
C PRO A 65 -19.39 21.22 -25.85
N LEU A 66 -18.75 21.65 -26.94
CA LEU A 66 -17.39 22.18 -26.89
C LEU A 66 -17.36 23.49 -26.12
N ARG A 67 -16.25 23.76 -25.43
CA ARG A 67 -15.96 25.09 -24.87
C ARG A 67 -15.76 26.10 -26.02
N PRO A 68 -16.03 27.40 -25.80
CA PRO A 68 -15.72 28.44 -26.78
C PRO A 68 -14.25 28.40 -27.22
N PRO A 69 -13.92 28.73 -28.48
CA PRO A 69 -12.55 28.73 -28.99
C PRO A 69 -11.53 29.40 -28.05
N ASP A 70 -11.81 30.63 -27.62
CA ASP A 70 -10.91 31.38 -26.73
C ASP A 70 -10.71 30.70 -25.36
N SER A 71 -11.73 30.01 -24.85
CA SER A 71 -11.62 29.27 -23.58
C SER A 71 -10.69 28.06 -23.72
N ARG A 72 -10.75 27.36 -24.85
CA ARG A 72 -9.86 26.22 -25.13
C ARG A 72 -8.42 26.69 -25.27
N GLU A 73 -8.21 27.78 -26.02
CA GLU A 73 -6.89 28.39 -26.18
C GLU A 73 -6.30 28.82 -24.83
N ARG A 74 -7.11 29.44 -23.96
CA ARG A 74 -6.68 29.76 -22.59
C ARG A 74 -6.28 28.52 -21.79
N ALA A 75 -7.06 27.43 -21.86
CA ALA A 75 -6.74 26.19 -21.14
C ALA A 75 -5.42 25.57 -21.62
N PHE A 76 -5.18 25.54 -22.93
CA PHE A 76 -3.91 25.07 -23.50
C PHE A 76 -2.74 25.97 -23.12
N SER A 77 -2.91 27.29 -23.23
CA SER A 77 -1.89 28.27 -22.82
C SER A 77 -1.55 28.16 -21.33
N TYR A 78 -2.56 27.96 -20.46
CA TYR A 78 -2.36 27.73 -19.04
C TYR A 78 -1.48 26.50 -18.80
N PHE A 79 -1.83 25.37 -19.44
CA PHE A 79 -1.10 24.12 -19.28
C PHE A 79 0.34 24.24 -19.77
N GLU A 80 0.54 24.86 -20.94
CA GLU A 80 1.87 25.13 -21.48
C GLU A 80 2.71 26.00 -20.53
N GLN A 81 2.14 27.10 -20.04
CA GLN A 81 2.82 27.99 -19.10
C GLN A 81 3.21 27.27 -17.80
N LEU A 82 2.32 26.43 -17.26
CA LEU A 82 2.59 25.65 -16.06
C LEU A 82 3.73 24.65 -16.31
N VAL A 83 3.70 23.91 -17.43
CA VAL A 83 4.77 22.97 -17.79
C VAL A 83 6.11 23.69 -17.98
N ARG A 84 6.12 24.81 -18.71
CA ARG A 84 7.34 25.62 -18.89
C ARG A 84 7.89 26.12 -17.56
N TYR A 85 7.03 26.56 -16.65
CA TYR A 85 7.43 26.99 -15.31
C TYR A 85 8.01 25.83 -14.49
N MET A 86 7.37 24.66 -14.47
CA MET A 86 7.92 23.49 -13.77
C MET A 86 9.29 23.08 -14.33
N LYS A 87 9.47 23.14 -15.66
CA LYS A 87 10.74 22.84 -16.33
C LYS A 87 11.85 23.86 -16.03
N SER A 88 11.54 25.05 -15.52
CA SER A 88 12.58 26.05 -15.21
C SER A 88 13.34 25.74 -13.91
N PHE A 89 12.90 24.72 -13.15
CA PHE A 89 13.57 24.31 -11.92
C PHE A 89 14.61 23.22 -12.23
N PRO A 90 15.88 23.40 -11.82
CA PRO A 90 16.98 22.53 -12.26
C PRO A 90 16.87 21.08 -11.79
N GLN A 91 16.16 20.82 -10.69
CA GLN A 91 15.99 19.48 -10.12
C GLN A 91 14.66 18.82 -10.50
N VAL A 92 13.90 19.40 -11.45
CA VAL A 92 12.62 18.86 -11.88
C VAL A 92 12.81 18.03 -13.15
N GLN A 93 12.40 16.77 -13.08
CA GLN A 93 12.38 15.85 -14.21
C GLN A 93 10.96 15.34 -14.45
N PHE A 94 10.52 15.40 -15.70
CA PHE A 94 9.28 14.77 -16.13
C PHE A 94 9.58 13.30 -16.46
N ILE A 95 8.84 12.41 -15.80
CA ILE A 95 8.97 10.97 -16.00
C ILE A 95 7.62 10.37 -16.43
N THR A 96 7.71 9.26 -17.14
CA THR A 96 6.58 8.42 -17.53
C THR A 96 6.26 7.41 -16.42
N GLY A 97 5.07 6.80 -16.47
CA GLY A 97 4.71 5.70 -15.56
C GLY A 97 5.77 4.58 -15.49
N PRO A 98 6.24 4.04 -16.62
CA PRO A 98 7.32 3.04 -16.62
C PRO A 98 8.64 3.51 -16.01
N GLN A 99 9.01 4.79 -16.18
CA GLN A 99 10.18 5.35 -15.52
C GLN A 99 9.97 5.45 -14.00
N ALA A 100 8.77 5.83 -13.54
CA ALA A 100 8.44 5.83 -12.12
C ALA A 100 8.52 4.43 -11.52
N THR A 101 8.01 3.40 -12.20
CA THR A 101 8.11 2.01 -11.74
C THR A 101 9.56 1.53 -11.62
N ARG A 102 10.46 1.96 -12.52
CA ARG A 102 11.89 1.65 -12.42
C ARG A 102 12.59 2.44 -11.31
N LEU A 103 12.25 3.72 -11.16
CA LEU A 103 12.81 4.58 -10.13
C LEU A 103 12.42 4.11 -8.73
N TYR A 104 11.21 3.59 -8.56
CA TYR A 104 10.71 3.05 -7.30
C TYR A 104 10.59 1.53 -7.36
N ALA A 105 11.54 0.88 -8.04
CA ALA A 105 11.56 -0.57 -8.07
C ALA A 105 11.73 -1.11 -6.65
N ASP A 106 10.96 -2.14 -6.33
CA ASP A 106 10.93 -2.70 -4.99
C ASP A 106 12.24 -3.44 -4.67
N GLY A 107 13.12 -2.78 -3.92
CA GLY A 107 14.43 -3.33 -3.54
C GLY A 107 14.35 -4.59 -2.67
N ALA A 108 13.19 -4.93 -2.10
CA ALA A 108 13.02 -6.18 -1.37
C ALA A 108 12.86 -7.38 -2.32
N ARG A 109 12.38 -7.15 -3.55
CA ARG A 109 12.19 -8.20 -4.57
C ARG A 109 13.54 -8.63 -5.12
N GLY A 110 13.81 -9.94 -5.06
CA GLY A 110 15.09 -10.51 -5.50
C GLY A 110 16.26 -10.29 -4.52
N HIS A 111 16.06 -9.55 -3.43
CA HIS A 111 17.03 -9.48 -2.35
C HIS A 111 17.18 -10.84 -1.67
N ARG A 112 18.43 -11.17 -1.33
CA ARG A 112 18.82 -12.41 -0.66
C ARG A 112 19.09 -12.08 0.80
N PHE A 113 18.08 -12.22 1.64
CA PHE A 113 18.12 -11.87 3.06
C PHE A 113 19.02 -12.85 3.82
N SER A 114 20.01 -12.31 4.50
CA SER A 114 20.89 -13.05 5.41
C SER A 114 20.22 -13.37 6.74
N ALA A 115 20.77 -14.32 7.49
CA ALA A 115 20.28 -14.67 8.83
C ALA A 115 20.28 -13.47 9.80
N SER A 116 21.28 -12.59 9.72
CA SER A 116 21.35 -11.38 10.55
C SER A 116 20.27 -10.36 10.18
N GLU A 117 19.99 -10.19 8.88
CA GLU A 117 18.87 -9.35 8.43
C GLU A 117 17.52 -9.92 8.89
N LEU A 118 17.31 -11.23 8.76
CA LEU A 118 16.07 -11.89 9.17
C LEU A 118 15.86 -11.80 10.69
N ALA A 119 16.92 -11.94 11.48
CA ALA A 119 16.89 -11.73 12.93
C ALA A 119 16.48 -10.30 13.29
N GLU A 120 17.02 -9.31 12.58
CA GLU A 120 16.72 -7.89 12.76
C GLU A 120 15.29 -7.54 12.27
N ILE A 121 14.82 -8.17 11.20
CA ILE A 121 13.43 -8.08 10.71
C ILE A 121 12.47 -8.61 11.76
N ALA A 122 12.74 -9.80 12.31
CA ALA A 122 11.93 -10.40 13.36
C ALA A 122 11.95 -9.57 14.65
N ARG A 123 13.12 -9.04 15.04
CA ARG A 123 13.28 -8.23 16.26
C ARG A 123 12.46 -6.93 16.22
N GLN A 124 12.24 -6.34 15.05
CA GLN A 124 11.47 -5.10 14.92
C GLN A 124 9.94 -5.33 14.95
N VAL A 125 9.47 -6.58 14.92
CA VAL A 125 8.03 -6.86 14.99
C VAL A 125 7.51 -6.60 16.41
N GLU A 126 6.63 -5.61 16.52
CA GLU A 126 5.95 -5.20 17.74
C GLU A 126 4.44 -5.53 17.67
N TRP A 127 3.71 -5.31 18.77
CA TRP A 127 2.27 -5.54 18.84
C TRP A 127 1.44 -4.66 17.87
N GLU A 128 1.99 -3.51 17.45
CA GLU A 128 1.48 -2.70 16.34
C GLU A 128 2.22 -3.09 15.06
N VAL A 129 1.73 -4.12 14.39
CA VAL A 129 2.35 -4.65 13.18
C VAL A 129 2.30 -3.58 12.08
N SER A 130 3.47 -3.18 11.59
CA SER A 130 3.63 -2.13 10.59
C SER A 130 4.66 -2.52 9.53
N PHE A 131 4.76 -1.73 8.46
CA PHE A 131 5.89 -1.82 7.54
C PHE A 131 7.22 -1.52 8.24
N GLN A 132 8.31 -2.03 7.68
CA GLN A 132 9.67 -1.73 8.09
C GLN A 132 10.41 -0.97 6.99
N VAL A 133 11.02 0.16 7.34
CA VAL A 133 11.90 0.92 6.43
C VAL A 133 13.34 0.54 6.73
N ARG A 134 14.07 0.06 5.72
CA ARG A 134 15.47 -0.34 5.84
C ARG A 134 16.36 0.49 4.92
N GLY A 135 17.67 0.24 4.99
CA GLY A 135 18.69 0.98 4.26
C GLY A 135 18.43 1.03 2.76
N THR A 136 18.26 -0.11 2.09
CA THR A 136 18.08 -0.17 0.62
C THR A 136 16.69 -0.60 0.18
N TYR A 137 15.82 -1.04 1.10
CA TYR A 137 14.49 -1.56 0.79
C TYR A 137 13.46 -1.24 1.87
N THR A 138 12.19 -1.49 1.57
CA THR A 138 11.09 -1.45 2.54
C THR A 138 10.34 -2.78 2.52
N LEU A 139 9.79 -3.19 3.66
CA LEU A 139 9.01 -4.41 3.82
C LEU A 139 7.62 -4.07 4.33
N SER A 140 6.59 -4.57 3.66
CA SER A 140 5.21 -4.55 4.13
C SER A 140 4.99 -5.63 5.20
N PRO A 141 3.94 -5.53 6.03
CA PRO A 141 3.57 -6.58 6.97
C PRO A 141 3.47 -7.98 6.34
N ALA A 142 2.93 -8.10 5.12
CA ALA A 142 2.80 -9.37 4.41
C ALA A 142 4.17 -9.97 4.06
N GLU A 143 5.11 -9.14 3.63
CA GLU A 143 6.48 -9.57 3.33
C GLU A 143 7.26 -9.94 4.59
N VAL A 144 7.08 -9.19 5.69
CA VAL A 144 7.68 -9.55 6.99
C VAL A 144 7.17 -10.92 7.45
N MET A 145 5.86 -11.17 7.37
CA MET A 145 5.29 -12.47 7.71
C MET A 145 5.84 -13.59 6.86
N THR A 146 5.96 -13.35 5.55
CA THR A 146 6.52 -14.33 4.60
C THR A 146 7.98 -14.63 4.94
N LEU A 147 8.82 -13.60 5.10
CA LEU A 147 10.25 -13.77 5.40
C LEU A 147 10.51 -14.48 6.73
N VAL A 148 9.77 -14.14 7.78
CA VAL A 148 9.92 -14.79 9.08
C VAL A 148 9.45 -16.25 9.01
N THR A 149 8.38 -16.54 8.26
CA THR A 149 7.88 -17.92 8.03
C THR A 149 8.93 -18.76 7.30
N GLU A 150 9.44 -18.27 6.17
CA GLU A 150 10.49 -18.92 5.38
C GLU A 150 11.74 -19.19 6.22
N TRP A 151 12.15 -18.20 7.02
CA TRP A 151 13.33 -18.32 7.87
C TRP A 151 13.16 -19.39 8.96
N MET A 152 12.00 -19.44 9.62
CA MET A 152 11.72 -20.46 10.64
C MET A 152 11.70 -21.89 10.08
N LEU A 153 11.37 -22.05 8.80
CA LEU A 153 11.37 -23.35 8.13
C LEU A 153 12.68 -23.66 7.39
N SER A 154 13.63 -22.71 7.37
CA SER A 154 14.94 -22.90 6.76
C SER A 154 15.82 -23.84 7.59
N GLN A 155 16.63 -24.67 6.92
CA GLN A 155 17.48 -25.66 7.61
C GLN A 155 18.60 -24.96 8.41
N PRO A 156 18.82 -25.34 9.69
CA PRO A 156 19.93 -24.82 10.49
C PRO A 156 21.28 -25.07 9.81
N GLY A 157 22.13 -24.04 9.77
CA GLY A 157 23.51 -24.14 9.25
C GLY A 157 23.67 -23.98 7.74
N ALA A 158 22.57 -23.88 6.98
CA ALA A 158 22.65 -23.33 5.63
C ALA A 158 22.94 -21.82 5.71
N ASP A 159 23.75 -21.29 4.79
CA ASP A 159 23.85 -19.84 4.53
C ASP A 159 22.51 -19.39 3.91
N ALA A 160 21.45 -19.44 4.73
CA ALA A 160 20.05 -19.40 4.33
C ALA A 160 19.73 -18.01 3.79
N LYS A 161 19.93 -17.86 2.49
CA LYS A 161 19.57 -16.69 1.72
C LYS A 161 18.11 -16.82 1.31
N VAL A 162 17.22 -16.46 2.21
CA VAL A 162 15.78 -16.40 1.93
C VAL A 162 15.54 -15.28 0.93
N THR A 163 14.61 -15.47 0.00
CA THR A 163 14.17 -14.43 -0.93
C THR A 163 12.67 -14.22 -0.79
N LEU A 164 12.16 -13.08 -1.24
CA LEU A 164 10.73 -12.89 -1.46
C LEU A 164 10.38 -13.41 -2.87
N PRO A 165 9.71 -14.58 -3.02
CA PRO A 165 9.49 -15.20 -4.33
C PRO A 165 8.42 -14.47 -5.17
N PHE A 166 7.35 -13.99 -4.54
CA PHE A 166 6.22 -13.32 -5.18
C PHE A 166 5.69 -12.14 -4.34
N THR A 167 4.80 -11.34 -4.93
CA THR A 167 4.01 -10.36 -4.18
C THR A 167 2.97 -11.09 -3.35
N VAL A 168 2.84 -10.71 -2.07
CA VAL A 168 1.88 -11.33 -1.14
C VAL A 168 0.79 -10.33 -0.82
N TYR A 169 -0.46 -10.71 -1.10
CA TYR A 169 -1.64 -9.89 -0.80
C TYR A 169 -2.09 -10.02 0.65
N GLY A 170 -2.87 -9.05 1.13
CA GLY A 170 -3.53 -9.15 2.43
C GLY A 170 -4.70 -10.14 2.43
N PRO A 171 -5.32 -10.42 3.59
CA PRO A 171 -6.51 -11.27 3.67
C PRO A 171 -7.67 -10.80 2.78
N SER A 172 -8.55 -11.72 2.41
CA SER A 172 -9.77 -11.42 1.62
C SER A 172 -11.03 -11.42 2.48
N LEU A 173 -10.91 -11.86 3.74
CA LEU A 173 -11.96 -11.87 4.73
C LEU A 173 -11.43 -11.30 6.06
N PRO A 174 -12.30 -10.76 6.92
CA PRO A 174 -11.94 -10.36 8.26
C PRO A 174 -11.34 -11.49 9.10
N SER A 175 -10.42 -11.11 9.99
CA SER A 175 -9.77 -12.02 10.93
C SER A 175 -10.54 -12.11 12.25
N PRO A 176 -10.52 -13.26 12.93
CA PRO A 176 -11.12 -13.38 14.25
C PRO A 176 -10.32 -12.57 15.29
N PRO A 177 -10.97 -11.73 16.11
CA PRO A 177 -10.27 -10.97 17.14
C PRO A 177 -9.75 -11.88 18.26
N LEU A 178 -8.63 -11.49 18.86
CA LEU A 178 -8.12 -12.10 20.09
C LEU A 178 -8.04 -11.02 21.18
N SER A 179 -8.85 -11.15 22.23
CA SER A 179 -8.90 -10.20 23.35
C SER A 179 -7.93 -10.53 24.49
N GLU A 180 -7.60 -11.80 24.67
CA GLU A 180 -6.75 -12.28 25.76
C GLU A 180 -5.63 -13.18 25.24
N PRO A 181 -4.44 -13.17 25.85
CA PRO A 181 -3.37 -14.09 25.49
C PRO A 181 -3.78 -15.55 25.63
N ILE A 182 -3.23 -16.39 24.76
CA ILE A 182 -3.41 -17.83 24.80
C ILE A 182 -2.04 -18.49 24.86
N GLU A 183 -1.97 -19.65 25.51
CA GLU A 183 -0.78 -20.49 25.48
C GLU A 183 -1.06 -21.75 24.68
N VAL A 184 -0.10 -22.11 23.83
CA VAL A 184 -0.15 -23.32 23.01
C VAL A 184 1.19 -24.06 23.09
N PRO A 185 1.19 -25.40 23.05
CA PRO A 185 2.44 -26.16 22.96
C PRO A 185 3.21 -25.79 21.69
N TRP A 186 4.55 -25.78 21.77
CA TRP A 186 5.40 -25.50 20.62
C TRP A 186 5.09 -26.37 19.41
N SER A 187 4.87 -27.67 19.61
CA SER A 187 4.55 -28.60 18.52
C SER A 187 3.28 -28.20 17.74
N GLN A 188 2.31 -27.56 18.39
CA GLN A 188 1.11 -27.04 17.74
C GLN A 188 1.41 -25.75 16.98
N PHE A 189 2.19 -24.86 17.58
CA PHE A 189 2.60 -23.62 16.94
C PHE A 189 3.42 -23.90 15.67
N GLU A 190 4.41 -24.79 15.76
CA GLU A 190 5.28 -25.21 14.66
C GLU A 190 4.48 -25.80 13.48
N ARG A 191 3.50 -26.68 13.74
CA ARG A 191 2.58 -27.16 12.68
C ARG A 191 1.85 -26.01 11.99
N SER A 192 1.43 -25.00 12.75
CA SER A 192 0.73 -23.83 12.21
C SER A 192 1.65 -22.95 11.35
N VAL A 193 2.96 -22.92 11.63
CA VAL A 193 3.97 -22.27 10.77
C VAL A 193 4.07 -23.00 9.42
N HIS A 194 4.07 -24.34 9.41
CA HIS A 194 4.05 -25.13 8.17
C HIS A 194 2.76 -24.93 7.36
N ASP A 195 1.60 -24.85 8.02
CA ASP A 195 0.32 -24.59 7.36
C ASP A 195 0.28 -23.18 6.76
N LEU A 196 0.75 -22.19 7.51
CA LEU A 196 0.87 -20.80 7.04
C LEU A 196 1.77 -20.71 5.81
N HIS A 197 2.96 -21.31 5.87
CA HIS A 197 3.87 -21.39 4.74
C HIS A 197 3.19 -21.99 3.51
N SER A 198 2.57 -23.17 3.68
CA SER A 198 1.85 -23.86 2.60
C SER A 198 0.72 -23.01 2.01
N PHE A 199 0.01 -22.24 2.84
CA PHE A 199 -1.03 -21.32 2.39
C PHE A 199 -0.44 -20.17 1.57
N ILE A 200 0.59 -19.49 2.09
CA ILE A 200 1.24 -18.36 1.39
C ILE A 200 1.81 -18.82 0.05
N GLN A 201 2.47 -19.97 0.00
CA GLN A 201 3.05 -20.52 -1.22
C GLN A 201 1.97 -20.89 -2.27
N ARG A 202 0.79 -21.36 -1.84
CA ARG A 202 -0.29 -21.73 -2.76
C ARG A 202 -1.10 -20.54 -3.25
N HIS A 203 -1.36 -19.58 -2.36
CA HIS A 203 -2.34 -18.51 -2.59
C HIS A 203 -1.71 -17.13 -2.82
N HIS A 204 -0.41 -16.97 -2.55
CA HIS A 204 0.29 -15.68 -2.58
C HIS A 204 -0.43 -14.60 -1.77
N GLN A 205 -0.97 -15.00 -0.61
CA GLN A 205 -1.85 -14.19 0.21
C GLN A 205 -1.69 -14.56 1.69
N ILE A 206 -1.80 -13.57 2.57
CA ILE A 206 -1.94 -13.80 4.01
C ILE A 206 -3.34 -14.38 4.28
N PRO A 207 -3.46 -15.51 5.00
CA PRO A 207 -4.77 -16.09 5.31
C PRO A 207 -5.55 -15.14 6.22
N ASN A 208 -6.88 -15.22 6.24
CA ASN A 208 -7.69 -14.46 7.21
C ASN A 208 -7.60 -15.04 8.65
N ALA A 209 -7.13 -16.28 8.79
CA ALA A 209 -6.91 -16.89 10.10
C ALA A 209 -5.73 -17.87 10.04
N VAL A 210 -4.96 -17.91 11.13
CA VAL A 210 -4.00 -19.00 11.39
C VAL A 210 -4.60 -19.91 12.46
N TRP A 211 -4.61 -21.22 12.22
CA TRP A 211 -5.28 -22.19 13.07
C TRP A 211 -4.32 -22.82 14.08
N LEU A 212 -4.48 -22.46 15.35
CA LEU A 212 -3.81 -23.11 16.47
C LEU A 212 -4.69 -24.27 16.94
N GLY A 213 -4.59 -25.42 16.27
CA GLY A 213 -5.51 -26.54 16.48
C GLY A 213 -6.93 -26.15 16.02
N SER A 214 -7.91 -26.22 16.92
CA SER A 214 -9.29 -25.78 16.63
C SER A 214 -9.52 -24.28 16.85
N LYS A 215 -8.52 -23.53 17.32
CA LYS A 215 -8.65 -22.11 17.65
C LYS A 215 -8.04 -21.23 16.56
N PRO A 216 -8.84 -20.45 15.81
CA PRO A 216 -8.30 -19.53 14.83
C PRO A 216 -7.83 -18.24 15.52
N VAL A 217 -6.72 -17.67 15.03
CA VAL A 217 -6.20 -16.37 15.47
C VAL A 217 -5.92 -15.48 14.26
N ALA A 218 -5.94 -14.16 14.49
CA ALA A 218 -5.58 -13.19 13.47
C ALA A 218 -4.09 -13.33 13.05
N PRO A 219 -3.75 -13.07 11.77
CA PRO A 219 -2.39 -13.24 11.28
C PRO A 219 -1.36 -12.32 11.96
N GLU A 220 -1.72 -11.11 12.34
CA GLU A 220 -0.85 -10.16 13.02
C GLU A 220 -0.44 -10.66 14.41
N VAL A 221 -1.37 -11.29 15.12
CA VAL A 221 -1.15 -11.91 16.43
C VAL A 221 -0.17 -13.08 16.31
N PHE A 222 -0.36 -13.92 15.28
CA PHE A 222 0.55 -15.02 15.00
C PHE A 222 1.94 -14.53 14.58
N LEU A 223 2.02 -13.48 13.75
CA LEU A 223 3.27 -12.85 13.33
C LEU A 223 4.10 -12.36 14.52
N VAL A 224 3.48 -11.69 15.50
CA VAL A 224 4.20 -11.22 16.70
C VAL A 224 4.80 -12.39 17.49
N ALA A 225 4.03 -13.47 17.70
CA ALA A 225 4.54 -14.65 18.39
C ALA A 225 5.68 -15.32 17.61
N MET A 226 5.49 -15.49 16.30
CA MET A 226 6.45 -16.08 15.38
C MET A 226 7.78 -15.30 15.37
N ALA A 227 7.72 -13.98 15.25
CA ALA A 227 8.88 -13.11 15.22
C ALA A 227 9.66 -13.10 16.55
N LYS A 228 8.96 -13.14 17.69
CA LYS A 228 9.61 -13.28 19.02
C LYS A 228 10.40 -14.58 19.14
N ILE A 229 9.86 -15.69 18.64
CA ILE A 229 10.55 -16.98 18.65
C ILE A 229 11.76 -16.94 17.71
N ALA A 230 11.56 -16.47 16.48
CA ALA A 230 12.62 -16.40 15.48
C ALA A 230 13.81 -15.53 15.97
N SER A 231 13.51 -14.38 16.59
CA SER A 231 14.54 -13.50 17.18
C SER A 231 15.29 -14.16 18.36
N LYS A 232 14.61 -14.94 19.21
CA LYS A 232 15.27 -15.70 20.29
C LYS A 232 16.15 -16.81 19.74
N SER A 233 15.68 -17.54 18.72
CA SER A 233 16.42 -18.63 18.09
C SER A 233 17.72 -18.14 17.43
N ALA A 234 17.69 -16.98 16.77
CA ALA A 234 18.89 -16.33 16.24
C ALA A 234 19.99 -16.06 17.28
N ASN A 235 19.62 -15.91 18.56
CA ASN A 235 20.54 -15.69 19.67
C ASN A 235 20.92 -17.00 20.38
N GLY A 236 20.76 -18.15 19.73
CA GLY A 236 21.05 -19.47 20.30
C GLY A 236 19.98 -19.99 21.25
N GLY A 237 18.80 -19.36 21.28
CA GLY A 237 17.67 -19.82 22.07
C GLY A 237 17.10 -21.15 21.56
N VAL A 238 16.74 -22.03 22.49
CA VAL A 238 16.04 -23.29 22.17
C VAL A 238 14.56 -22.99 21.95
N ALA A 239 13.89 -23.83 21.14
CA ALA A 239 12.45 -23.79 21.01
C ALA A 239 11.77 -23.84 22.39
N PRO A 240 10.78 -22.96 22.66
CA PRO A 240 10.10 -22.96 23.95
C PRO A 240 9.24 -24.22 24.10
N GLU A 241 8.84 -24.56 25.33
CA GLU A 241 7.85 -25.62 25.54
C GLU A 241 6.44 -25.14 25.15
N ASN A 242 6.11 -23.91 25.56
CA ASN A 242 4.85 -23.24 25.29
C ASN A 242 5.08 -21.86 24.65
N VAL A 243 4.18 -21.49 23.75
CA VAL A 243 4.19 -20.21 23.05
C VAL A 243 3.00 -19.38 23.50
N THR A 244 3.28 -18.21 24.04
CA THR A 244 2.25 -17.20 24.33
C THR A 244 1.92 -16.42 23.06
N VAL A 245 0.66 -16.45 22.66
CA VAL A 245 0.11 -15.71 21.54
C VAL A 245 -0.79 -14.61 22.12
N ALA A 246 -0.35 -13.36 22.02
CA ALA A 246 -0.99 -12.22 22.68
C ALA A 246 -1.65 -11.27 21.67
N PRO A 247 -2.65 -10.47 22.08
CA PRO A 247 -3.31 -9.49 21.22
C PRO A 247 -2.31 -8.55 20.53
N ALA A 248 -2.55 -8.30 19.24
CA ALA A 248 -1.79 -7.44 18.36
C ALA A 248 -2.75 -6.83 17.33
N ARG A 249 -2.32 -5.77 16.64
CA ARG A 249 -3.11 -5.10 15.60
C ARG A 249 -2.28 -4.72 14.40
N LEU A 250 -2.92 -4.65 13.24
CA LEU A 250 -2.31 -4.11 12.03
C LEU A 250 -2.34 -2.57 12.06
N ALA A 251 -1.18 -1.95 12.27
CA ALA A 251 -1.05 -0.51 12.36
C ALA A 251 -1.17 0.20 11.00
N THR A 252 -0.92 -0.50 9.89
CA THR A 252 -1.02 0.08 8.53
C THR A 252 -2.45 0.37 8.11
N GLU A 253 -3.47 -0.18 8.78
CA GLU A 253 -4.88 0.14 8.51
C GLU A 253 -5.20 1.61 8.67
N LYS A 254 -4.45 2.34 9.51
CA LYS A 254 -4.63 3.79 9.71
C LYS A 254 -4.43 4.63 8.45
N TYR A 255 -3.77 4.07 7.43
CA TYR A 255 -3.56 4.71 6.13
C TYR A 255 -4.71 4.47 5.15
N VAL A 256 -5.71 3.68 5.53
CA VAL A 256 -6.93 3.46 4.77
C VAL A 256 -8.03 4.36 5.36
N ALA A 257 -8.72 5.10 4.50
CA ALA A 257 -9.83 5.94 4.94
C ALA A 257 -10.97 5.10 5.52
N LEU A 258 -11.72 5.67 6.47
CA LEU A 258 -12.99 5.10 6.89
C LEU A 258 -14.03 5.37 5.79
N ASP A 259 -15.01 4.47 5.65
CA ASP A 259 -16.10 4.71 4.71
C ASP A 259 -16.90 5.94 5.13
N SER A 260 -17.07 6.86 4.19
CA SER A 260 -17.81 8.09 4.39
C SER A 260 -18.21 8.68 3.04
N PRO A 261 -19.29 9.48 2.95
CA PRO A 261 -19.69 10.08 1.67
C PRO A 261 -18.61 11.01 1.08
N GLU A 262 -17.75 11.58 1.91
CA GLU A 262 -16.70 12.52 1.50
C GLU A 262 -15.64 11.86 0.60
N ILE A 263 -15.31 10.58 0.85
CA ILE A 263 -14.37 9.83 -0.01
C ILE A 263 -15.01 9.39 -1.33
N TRP A 264 -16.34 9.49 -1.44
CA TRP A 264 -17.14 9.21 -2.64
C TRP A 264 -17.69 10.49 -3.28
N SER A 265 -16.91 11.58 -3.25
CA SER A 265 -17.35 12.91 -3.70
C SER A 265 -17.44 13.11 -5.22
N TRP A 266 -17.07 12.12 -6.03
CA TRP A 266 -17.22 12.20 -7.49
C TRP A 266 -18.71 12.21 -7.86
N PRO A 267 -19.24 13.18 -8.63
CA PRO A 267 -20.69 13.34 -8.83
C PRO A 267 -21.42 12.19 -9.52
N ILE A 268 -20.69 11.21 -10.05
CA ILE A 268 -21.28 9.99 -10.61
C ILE A 268 -21.88 9.08 -9.54
N PHE A 269 -21.42 9.17 -8.30
CA PHE A 269 -21.96 8.36 -7.21
C PHE A 269 -23.36 8.86 -6.81
N PRO A 270 -24.27 7.97 -6.39
CA PRO A 270 -25.51 8.36 -5.73
C PRO A 270 -25.26 9.34 -4.57
N THR A 271 -26.21 10.22 -4.29
CA THR A 271 -26.13 11.08 -3.11
C THR A 271 -26.13 10.23 -1.83
N GLY A 272 -25.15 10.45 -0.95
CA GLY A 272 -24.99 9.64 0.26
C GLY A 272 -24.47 8.24 -0.01
N PHE A 273 -23.75 8.03 -1.13
CA PHE A 273 -23.15 6.73 -1.43
C PHE A 273 -22.14 6.32 -0.37
N HIS A 274 -22.21 5.04 -0.01
CA HIS A 274 -21.34 4.35 0.94
C HIS A 274 -20.91 3.03 0.32
N SER A 275 -19.69 2.60 0.62
CA SER A 275 -19.18 1.32 0.15
C SER A 275 -18.32 0.65 1.22
N GLU A 276 -18.92 0.42 2.38
CA GLU A 276 -18.29 -0.19 3.57
C GLU A 276 -17.46 -1.43 3.23
N HIS A 277 -18.02 -2.41 2.50
CA HIS A 277 -17.31 -3.64 2.14
C HIS A 277 -16.05 -3.40 1.26
N LEU A 278 -16.05 -2.36 0.43
CA LEU A 278 -14.87 -2.01 -0.38
C LEU A 278 -13.79 -1.41 0.51
N MET A 279 -14.18 -0.61 1.50
CA MET A 279 -13.25 -0.02 2.47
C MET A 279 -12.74 -1.07 3.46
N GLU A 280 -13.56 -2.05 3.84
CA GLU A 280 -13.12 -3.23 4.59
C GLU A 280 -12.08 -4.02 3.80
N LEU A 281 -12.33 -4.31 2.52
CA LEU A 281 -11.35 -4.98 1.67
C LEU A 281 -10.04 -4.17 1.56
N ALA A 282 -10.13 -2.84 1.41
CA ALA A 282 -8.96 -1.97 1.40
C ALA A 282 -8.17 -2.04 2.71
N ARG A 283 -8.85 -2.12 3.86
CA ARG A 283 -8.20 -2.33 5.17
C ARG A 283 -7.52 -3.69 5.28
N LEU A 284 -8.15 -4.76 4.78
CA LEU A 284 -7.51 -6.08 4.73
C LEU A 284 -6.26 -6.06 3.84
N GLN A 285 -6.27 -5.30 2.75
CA GLN A 285 -5.09 -5.11 1.90
C GLN A 285 -4.05 -4.15 2.49
N ALA A 286 -4.29 -3.53 3.65
CA ALA A 286 -3.27 -2.72 4.33
C ALA A 286 -2.01 -3.52 4.74
N TRP A 287 -2.11 -4.86 4.74
CA TRP A 287 -0.97 -5.78 4.86
C TRP A 287 0.10 -5.60 3.78
N THR A 288 -0.25 -5.04 2.61
CA THR A 288 0.68 -4.80 1.50
C THR A 288 1.26 -3.39 1.50
N LEU A 289 0.82 -2.52 2.42
CA LEU A 289 1.27 -1.13 2.46
C LEU A 289 2.70 -1.04 2.96
N LYS A 290 3.53 -0.35 2.19
CA LYS A 290 4.88 0.08 2.56
C LYS A 290 5.25 1.35 1.79
N PRO A 291 6.14 2.21 2.32
CA PRO A 291 6.61 3.37 1.58
C PRO A 291 7.36 2.94 0.30
N ALA A 292 7.09 3.63 -0.80
CA ALA A 292 7.92 3.54 -2.00
C ALA A 292 9.24 4.28 -1.73
N LYS A 293 10.36 3.60 -1.99
CA LYS A 293 11.70 4.18 -1.86
C LYS A 293 12.35 4.23 -3.24
N PRO A 294 12.98 5.36 -3.64
CA PRO A 294 13.74 5.40 -4.86
C PRO A 294 14.87 4.35 -4.80
N SER A 295 15.04 3.60 -5.88
CA SER A 295 16.22 2.77 -6.10
C SER A 295 17.42 3.71 -6.26
N GLU A 296 18.49 3.46 -5.49
CA GLU A 296 19.78 4.14 -5.64
C GLU A 296 20.52 3.68 -6.90
#